data_AF-A0A951RE86-F1
#
_entry.id   AF-A0A951RE86-F1
#
_cell.length_a   1.000
_cell.length_b   1.000
_cell.length_c   1.000
_cell.angle_alpha   90.00
_cell.angle_beta   90.00
_cell.angle_gamma   90.00
#
_symmetry.space_group_name_H-M   'P 1'
#
loop_
_entity.id
_entity.type
_entity.pdbx_description
1 polymer ?
#
loop_
_entity_poly.entity_id
_entity_poly.type
_entity_poly.pdbx_seq_one_letter_code
_entity_poly.pdbx_strand_id
1 'polypeptide(L)'
;MFPYSTILQPLFWMSMGVLIALFFMGLRYWLADAGIIMNGWKWIALAGWLFLLAITVAAAFTLMGEGEWAAGKRFLLFFGIVLLLAGSGIWKLLKKA
;
A
#
# COMPACT_ATOMS: atom_id res chain seq x y z
N MET A 1 20.70 -0.19 22.26
CA MET A 1 20.91 -1.51 21.60
C MET A 1 19.88 -2.51 22.12
N PHE A 2 19.92 -2.90 23.39
CA PHE A 2 18.77 -3.54 24.06
C PHE A 2 17.81 -2.46 24.60
N PRO A 3 16.46 -2.61 24.51
CA PRO A 3 15.68 -3.69 23.89
C PRO A 3 15.29 -3.44 22.42
N TYR A 4 15.69 -2.29 21.86
CA TYR A 4 15.20 -1.84 20.55
C TYR A 4 15.58 -2.78 19.40
N SER A 5 16.88 -3.06 19.21
CA SER A 5 17.34 -3.84 18.05
C SER A 5 17.13 -5.34 18.20
N THR A 6 16.93 -5.82 19.44
CA THR A 6 16.84 -7.25 19.77
C THR A 6 15.41 -7.74 19.94
N ILE A 7 14.50 -6.88 20.42
CA ILE A 7 13.12 -7.27 20.71
C ILE A 7 12.15 -6.44 19.87
N LEU A 8 12.19 -5.11 19.99
CA LEU A 8 11.18 -4.24 19.40
C LEU A 8 11.20 -4.25 17.87
N GLN A 9 12.39 -4.15 17.27
CA GLN A 9 12.54 -4.12 15.81
C GLN A 9 12.14 -5.46 15.16
N PRO A 10 12.60 -6.64 15.65
CA PRO A 10 12.10 -7.92 15.13
C PRO A 10 10.59 -8.10 15.30
N LEU A 11 10.05 -7.77 16.49
CA LEU A 11 8.62 -7.89 16.77
C LEU A 11 7.78 -6.99 15.86
N PHE A 12 8.26 -5.78 15.57
CA PHE A 12 7.63 -4.87 14.61
C PHE A 12 7.55 -5.49 13.22
N TRP A 13 8.67 -6.00 12.69
CA TRP A 13 8.70 -6.61 11.36
C TRP A 13 7.86 -7.89 11.26
N MET A 14 7.87 -8.72 12.30
CA MET A 14 6.98 -9.90 12.37
C MET A 14 5.51 -9.48 12.34
N SER A 15 5.13 -8.49 13.15
CA SER A 15 3.76 -7.97 13.20
C SER A 15 3.34 -7.38 11.85
N MET A 16 4.22 -6.61 11.20
CA MET A 16 3.99 -6.09 9.86
C MET A 16 3.79 -7.20 8.83
N GLY A 17 4.59 -8.26 8.88
CA GLY A 17 4.43 -9.43 8.00
C GLY A 17 3.07 -10.10 8.17
N VAL A 18 2.61 -10.29 9.41
CA VAL A 18 1.29 -10.83 9.71
C VAL A 18 0.18 -9.92 9.17
N LEU A 19 0.28 -8.60 9.40
CA LEU A 19 -0.70 -7.63 8.90
C LEU A 19 -0.79 -7.63 7.38
N ILE A 20 0.35 -7.71 6.67
CA ILE A 20 0.40 -7.78 5.21
C ILE A 20 -0.26 -9.07 4.72
N ALA A 21 0.04 -10.21 5.33
CA ALA A 21 -0.56 -11.49 4.96
C ALA A 21 -2.09 -11.48 5.16
N LEU A 22 -2.56 -10.99 6.31
CA LEU A 22 -3.98 -10.84 6.60
C LEU A 22 -4.67 -9.87 5.64
N PHE A 23 -4.01 -8.77 5.28
CA PHE A 23 -4.52 -7.81 4.31
C PHE A 23 -4.76 -8.47 2.95
N PHE A 24 -3.77 -9.19 2.40
CA PHE A 24 -3.94 -9.84 1.09
C PHE A 24 -4.94 -11.00 1.12
N MET A 25 -4.98 -11.76 2.22
CA MET A 25 -5.99 -12.80 2.41
C MET A 25 -7.40 -12.20 2.45
N GLY A 26 -7.61 -11.17 3.28
CA GLY A 26 -8.88 -10.46 3.40
C GLY A 26 -9.29 -9.73 2.12
N LEU A 27 -8.34 -9.19 1.37
CA LEU A 27 -8.59 -8.49 0.10
C LEU A 27 -9.28 -9.39 -0.91
N ARG A 28 -8.87 -10.66 -1.01
CA ARG A 28 -9.51 -11.63 -1.92
C ARG A 28 -10.97 -11.89 -1.54
N TYR A 29 -11.25 -12.08 -0.24
CA TYR A 29 -12.62 -12.28 0.24
C TYR A 29 -13.48 -11.04 0.03
N TRP A 30 -12.96 -9.86 0.37
CA TRP A 30 -13.66 -8.59 0.19
C TRP A 30 -14.03 -8.32 -1.27
N LEU A 31 -13.15 -8.62 -2.22
CA LEU A 31 -13.45 -8.49 -3.65
C LEU A 31 -14.54 -9.47 -4.11
N ALA A 32 -14.52 -10.70 -3.59
CA ALA A 32 -15.56 -11.68 -3.88
C ALA A 32 -16.93 -11.24 -3.32
N ASP A 33 -16.97 -10.75 -2.08
CA ASP A 33 -18.18 -10.22 -1.44
C ASP A 33 -18.72 -8.98 -2.18
N ALA A 34 -17.83 -8.20 -2.79
CA ALA A 34 -18.19 -7.07 -3.64
C ALA A 34 -18.69 -7.48 -5.05
N GLY A 35 -18.78 -8.78 -5.34
CA GLY A 35 -19.22 -9.32 -6.64
C GLY A 35 -18.20 -9.13 -7.77
N ILE A 36 -16.92 -8.91 -7.44
CA ILE A 36 -15.86 -8.65 -8.43
C ILE A 36 -15.18 -9.96 -8.80
N ILE A 37 -15.34 -10.38 -10.06
CA ILE A 37 -14.61 -11.52 -10.61
C ILE A 37 -13.22 -11.05 -11.03
N MET A 38 -12.21 -11.48 -10.27
CA MET A 38 -10.81 -11.16 -10.50
C MET A 38 -10.17 -12.15 -11.48
N ASN A 39 -9.62 -11.63 -12.58
CA ASN A 39 -8.75 -12.38 -13.50
C ASN A 39 -7.27 -11.97 -13.31
N GLY A 40 -6.35 -12.64 -14.00
CA GLY A 40 -4.91 -12.37 -13.86
C GLY A 40 -4.53 -10.90 -14.10
N TRP A 41 -5.11 -10.25 -15.10
CA TRP A 41 -4.81 -8.83 -15.39
C TRP A 41 -5.38 -7.87 -14.34
N LYS A 42 -6.58 -8.13 -13.83
CA LYS A 42 -7.19 -7.38 -12.72
C LYS A 42 -6.32 -7.46 -11.44
N TRP A 43 -5.74 -8.63 -11.16
CA TRP A 43 -4.79 -8.80 -10.08
C TRP A 43 -3.50 -8.00 -10.32
N ILE A 44 -2.94 -8.04 -11.52
CA ILE A 44 -1.75 -7.25 -11.87
C ILE A 44 -2.03 -5.76 -11.73
N ALA A 45 -3.16 -5.26 -12.21
CA ALA A 45 -3.54 -3.86 -12.10
C ALA A 45 -3.70 -3.42 -10.63
N LEU A 46 -4.38 -4.22 -9.81
CA LEU A 46 -4.54 -3.95 -8.39
C LEU A 46 -3.20 -3.99 -7.62
N ALA A 47 -2.37 -5.00 -7.90
CA ALA A 47 -1.05 -5.14 -7.30
C ALA A 47 -0.11 -3.99 -7.71
N GLY A 48 -0.12 -3.60 -8.99
CA GLY A 48 0.67 -2.47 -9.48
C GLY A 48 0.27 -1.16 -8.81
N TRP A 49 -1.02 -0.94 -8.58
CA TRP A 49 -1.50 0.23 -7.85
C TRP A 49 -1.10 0.22 -6.36
N LEU A 50 -1.28 -0.90 -5.68
CA LEU A 50 -0.83 -1.06 -4.29
C LEU A 50 0.69 -0.85 -4.16
N PHE A 51 1.46 -1.36 -5.13
CA PHE A 51 2.90 -1.20 -5.17
C PHE A 51 3.32 0.26 -5.35
N LEU A 52 2.69 0.99 -6.28
CA LEU A 52 2.93 2.42 -6.45
C LEU A 52 2.57 3.21 -5.17
N LEU A 53 1.47 2.87 -4.52
CA LEU A 53 1.07 3.47 -3.25
C LEU A 53 2.13 3.22 -2.17
N ALA A 54 2.62 1.99 -2.06
CA ALA A 54 3.69 1.64 -1.11
C ALA A 54 4.98 2.43 -1.39
N ILE A 55 5.40 2.55 -2.66
CA ILE A 55 6.56 3.35 -3.05
C ILE A 55 6.35 4.82 -2.72
N THR A 56 5.18 5.39 -3.02
CA THR A 56 4.91 6.80 -2.73
C THR A 56 4.99 7.09 -1.24
N VAL A 57 4.44 6.22 -0.40
CA VAL A 57 4.54 6.32 1.05
C VAL A 57 6.00 6.19 1.49
N ALA A 58 6.71 5.15 1.02
CA ALA A 58 8.10 4.93 1.36
C ALA A 58 8.98 6.13 0.99
N ALA A 59 8.89 6.63 -0.24
CA ALA A 59 9.66 7.77 -0.73
C ALA A 59 9.37 9.05 0.07
N ALA A 60 8.10 9.33 0.39
CA ALA A 60 7.75 10.48 1.21
C ALA A 60 8.37 10.41 2.61
N PHE A 61 8.31 9.25 3.26
CA PHE A 61 8.88 9.06 4.59
C PHE A 61 10.42 9.03 4.57
N THR A 62 11.04 8.56 3.48
CA THR A 62 12.49 8.70 3.27
C THR A 62 12.91 10.16 3.23
N LEU A 63 12.27 10.99 2.39
CA LEU A 63 12.57 12.43 2.31
C LEU A 63 12.36 13.15 3.66
N MET A 64 11.29 12.78 4.37
CA MET A 64 11.03 13.27 5.72
C MET A 64 12.12 12.86 6.71
N GLY A 65 12.63 11.63 6.62
CA GLY A 65 13.73 11.13 7.44
C GLY A 65 15.09 11.79 7.13
N GLU A 66 15.29 12.22 5.88
CA GLU A 66 16.50 12.93 5.42
C GLU A 66 16.50 14.43 5.75
N GLY A 67 15.48 14.93 6.47
CA GLY A 67 15.37 16.33 6.88
C GLY A 67 14.61 17.22 5.90
N GLU A 68 14.20 16.69 4.74
CA GLU A 68 13.42 17.41 3.73
C GLU A 68 11.91 17.32 3.97
N TRP A 69 11.48 17.71 5.17
CA TRP A 69 10.09 17.53 5.61
C TRP A 69 9.05 18.20 4.69
N ALA A 70 9.39 19.37 4.14
CA ALA A 70 8.52 20.08 3.19
C ALA A 70 8.39 19.33 1.85
N ALA A 71 9.48 18.76 1.34
CA ALA A 71 9.49 17.99 0.10
C ALA A 71 8.69 16.70 0.28
N GLY A 72 8.93 15.95 1.36
CA GLY A 72 8.19 14.74 1.68
C GLY A 72 6.68 14.96 1.79
N LYS A 73 6.23 16.04 2.45
CA LYS A 73 4.79 16.37 2.51
C LYS A 73 4.19 16.69 1.14
N ARG A 74 4.87 17.52 0.35
CA ARG A 74 4.41 17.91 -0.99
C ARG A 74 4.34 16.70 -1.91
N PHE A 75 5.36 15.84 -1.86
CA PHE A 75 5.41 14.59 -2.60
C PHE A 75 4.27 13.65 -2.22
N LEU A 76 4.07 13.40 -0.92
CA LEU A 76 2.98 12.55 -0.42
C LEU A 76 1.62 13.09 -0.82
N LEU A 77 1.40 14.40 -0.71
CA LEU A 77 0.12 15.02 -1.03
C LEU A 77 -0.18 14.94 -2.52
N PHE A 78 0.78 15.31 -3.38
CA PHE A 78 0.58 15.28 -4.82
C PHE A 78 0.41 13.86 -5.35
N PHE A 79 1.38 12.97 -5.13
CA PHE A 79 1.32 11.60 -5.63
C PHE A 79 0.26 10.76 -4.92
N GLY A 80 0.03 11.01 -3.63
CA GLY A 80 -1.04 10.36 -2.87
C GLY A 80 -2.42 10.68 -3.44
N ILE A 81 -2.72 11.96 -3.73
CA ILE A 81 -3.99 12.33 -4.37
C ILE A 81 -4.12 11.68 -5.75
N VAL A 82 -3.08 11.74 -6.58
CA VAL A 82 -3.07 11.11 -7.91
C VAL A 82 -3.35 9.61 -7.81
N LEU A 83 -2.72 8.91 -6.85
CA LEU A 83 -2.92 7.49 -6.65
C LEU A 83 -4.30 7.16 -6.07
N LEU A 84 -4.88 7.99 -5.19
CA LEU A 84 -6.25 7.79 -4.72
C LEU A 84 -7.25 7.92 -5.89
N LEU A 85 -7.05 8.91 -6.76
CA LEU A 85 -7.85 9.06 -7.97
C LEU A 85 -7.66 7.87 -8.92
N ALA A 86 -6.43 7.41 -9.12
CA ALA A 86 -6.14 6.20 -9.90
C ALA A 86 -6.80 4.96 -9.29
N GLY A 87 -6.84 4.86 -7.96
CA GLY A 87 -7.52 3.77 -7.24
C GLY A 87 -9.02 3.74 -7.52
N SER A 88 -9.66 4.92 -7.59
CA SER A 88 -11.06 5.02 -8.00
C SER A 88 -11.29 4.57 -9.46
N GLY A 89 -10.33 4.87 -10.35
CA GLY A 89 -10.34 4.41 -11.73
C GLY A 89 -10.16 2.89 -11.84
N ILE A 90 -9.21 2.33 -11.09
CA ILE A 90 -8.99 0.89 -11.01
C ILE A 90 -10.23 0.19 -10.46
N TRP A 91 -10.85 0.73 -9.42
CA TRP A 91 -12.10 0.17 -8.89
C TRP A 91 -13.19 0.06 -9.97
N LYS A 92 -13.37 1.10 -10.80
CA LYS A 92 -14.29 1.06 -11.94
C LYS A 92 -13.87 0.01 -12.97
N LEU A 93 -12.57 -0.13 -13.23
CA LEU A 93 -12.03 -1.14 -14.15
C LEU A 93 -12.25 -2.57 -13.63
N LEU A 94 -12.08 -2.81 -12.34
CA LEU A 94 -12.31 -4.10 -11.71
C LEU A 94 -13.77 -4.54 -11.81
N LYS A 95 -14.70 -3.59 -11.62
CA LYS A 95 -16.15 -3.81 -11.72
C LYS A 95 -16.65 -4.07 -13.14
N LYS A 96 -15.91 -3.71 -14.19
CA LYS A 96 -16.29 -4.07 -15.56
C LYS A 96 -16.14 -5.58 -15.72
N ALA A 97 -17.22 -6.22 -16.20
CA ALA A 97 -17.28 -7.66 -16.46
C ALA A 97 -16.16 -8.07 -17.43
#